data_AF-A0A0F8YQJ1-F1
#
_entry.id   AF-A0A0F8YQJ1-F1
#
_cell.length_a   1.000
_cell.length_b   1.000
_cell.length_c   1.000
_cell.angle_alpha   90.00
_cell.angle_beta   90.00
_cell.angle_gamma   90.00
#
_symmetry.space_group_name_H-M   'P 1'
#
loop_
_entity.id
_entity.type
_entity.pdbx_description
1 polymer ?
#
loop_
_entity_poly.entity_id
_entity_poly.type
_entity_poly.pdbx_seq_one_letter_code
_entity_poly.pdbx_strand_id
1 'polypeptide(L)'
;MPDLKSLIAELEAAKEGSRGLSDKVLLACEWTTSDGKDARERYWCSPGGKYYDWWDDPHARSRTGPPLKRPDPTRSLDDALTLVPEEEDWRLHQIRERWDGSWDVFLLCRGARHPDDADVQGNGATRELASCIAALKAREAA
;
A
#
# COMPACT_ATOMS: atom_id res chain seq x y z
N MET A 1 0.99 -8.25 15.24
CA MET A 1 1.25 -7.31 14.13
C MET A 1 2.53 -7.75 13.44
N PRO A 2 2.60 -7.75 12.10
CA PRO A 2 3.85 -8.03 11.39
C PRO A 2 4.93 -7.02 11.81
N ASP A 3 6.17 -7.47 11.90
CA ASP A 3 7.32 -6.59 12.12
C ASP A 3 7.47 -5.64 10.93
N LEU A 4 7.29 -4.34 11.16
CA LEU A 4 7.30 -3.31 10.11
C LEU A 4 8.63 -3.28 9.38
N LYS A 5 9.75 -3.41 10.09
CA LYS A 5 11.10 -3.39 9.50
C LYS A 5 11.32 -4.54 8.53
N SER A 6 10.95 -5.76 8.93
CA SER A 6 11.02 -6.93 8.05
C SER A 6 10.14 -6.78 6.81
N LEU A 7 8.92 -6.24 6.96
CA LEU A 7 8.01 -6.02 5.83
C LEU A 7 8.54 -4.94 4.86
N ILE A 8 9.08 -3.84 5.38
CA ILE A 8 9.73 -2.79 4.57
C ILE A 8 10.87 -3.40 3.76
N ALA A 9 11.75 -4.17 4.38
CA ALA A 9 12.86 -4.83 3.68
C ALA A 9 12.36 -5.83 2.60
N GLU A 10 11.27 -6.56 2.86
CA GLU A 10 10.64 -7.45 1.88
C GLU A 10 10.12 -6.67 0.66
N LEU A 11 9.50 -5.51 0.88
CA LEU A 11 9.01 -4.64 -0.20
C LEU A 11 10.13 -3.96 -0.97
N GLU A 12 11.20 -3.52 -0.31
CA GLU A 12 12.39 -2.93 -0.95
C GLU A 12 13.11 -3.95 -1.85
N ALA A 13 13.10 -5.23 -1.47
CA ALA A 13 13.66 -6.32 -2.27
C ALA A 13 12.74 -6.79 -3.41
N ALA A 14 11.45 -6.44 -3.38
CA ALA A 14 10.48 -6.89 -4.37
C ALA A 14 10.63 -6.14 -5.70
N LYS A 15 10.61 -6.88 -6.80
CA LYS A 15 10.65 -6.30 -8.17
C LYS A 15 9.27 -5.89 -8.69
N GLU A 16 8.23 -6.52 -8.16
CA GLU A 16 6.83 -6.29 -8.51
C GLU A 16 5.93 -6.53 -7.29
N GLY A 17 4.73 -5.97 -7.32
CA GLY A 17 3.73 -6.22 -6.30
C GLY A 17 3.11 -7.61 -6.39
N SER A 18 2.50 -8.05 -5.28
CA SER A 18 1.77 -9.31 -5.24
C SER A 18 0.60 -9.24 -4.26
N ARG A 19 -0.38 -10.11 -4.46
CA ARG A 19 -1.54 -10.21 -3.58
C ARG A 19 -1.13 -10.46 -2.11
N GLY A 20 -0.13 -11.31 -1.89
CA GLY A 20 0.38 -11.63 -0.56
C GLY A 20 1.09 -10.45 0.11
N LEU A 21 1.86 -9.67 -0.66
CA LEU A 21 2.47 -8.43 -0.16
C LEU A 21 1.40 -7.39 0.18
N SER A 22 0.39 -7.24 -0.69
CA SER A 22 -0.75 -6.36 -0.43
C SER A 22 -1.47 -6.71 0.88
N ASP A 23 -1.71 -8.00 1.17
CA ASP A 23 -2.33 -8.42 2.43
C ASP A 23 -1.49 -8.03 3.66
N LYS A 24 -0.17 -8.24 3.60
CA LYS A 24 0.75 -7.85 4.68
C LYS A 24 0.75 -6.33 4.90
N VAL A 25 0.77 -5.55 3.82
CA VAL A 25 0.73 -4.08 3.87
C VAL A 25 -0.58 -3.59 4.48
N LEU A 26 -1.73 -4.11 4.03
CA LEU A 26 -3.03 -3.72 4.56
C LEU A 26 -3.10 -3.97 6.08
N LEU A 27 -2.69 -5.15 6.55
CA LEU A 27 -2.66 -5.47 7.98
C LEU A 27 -1.72 -4.56 8.77
N ALA A 28 -0.56 -4.21 8.19
CA ALA A 28 0.38 -3.27 8.79
C ALA A 28 -0.15 -1.83 8.85
N CYS A 29 -1.04 -1.47 7.92
CA CYS A 29 -1.78 -0.20 7.90
C CYS A 29 -3.10 -0.24 8.68
N GLU A 30 -3.23 -1.17 9.64
CA GLU A 30 -4.40 -1.31 10.54
C GLU A 30 -5.70 -1.69 9.85
N TRP A 31 -5.64 -2.15 8.61
CA TRP A 31 -6.79 -2.81 8.01
C TRP A 31 -7.02 -4.14 8.69
N THR A 32 -8.28 -4.51 8.84
CA THR A 32 -8.68 -5.76 9.48
C THR A 32 -9.49 -6.63 8.53
N THR A 33 -9.52 -7.91 8.83
CA THR A 33 -10.34 -8.87 8.11
C THR A 33 -11.51 -9.26 9.02
N SER A 34 -12.74 -9.11 8.54
CA SER A 34 -13.92 -9.57 9.28
C SER A 34 -14.58 -10.69 8.51
N ASP A 35 -14.93 -11.75 9.23
CA ASP A 35 -15.90 -12.72 8.74
C ASP A 35 -17.30 -12.10 8.89
N GLY A 36 -18.15 -12.26 7.88
CA GLY A 36 -19.56 -11.96 7.91
C GLY A 36 -20.35 -13.06 8.64
N LYS A 37 -21.67 -13.00 8.52
CA LYS A 37 -22.53 -14.01 9.19
C LYS A 37 -22.42 -15.37 8.52
N ASP A 38 -22.13 -15.38 7.23
CA ASP A 38 -21.86 -16.60 6.49
C ASP A 38 -20.34 -16.78 6.34
N ALA A 39 -19.85 -18.03 6.48
CA ALA A 39 -18.42 -18.34 6.34
C ALA A 39 -17.80 -18.01 4.96
N ARG A 40 -18.63 -17.60 4.00
CA ARG A 40 -18.24 -17.15 2.65
C ARG A 40 -18.10 -15.63 2.55
N GLU A 41 -18.66 -14.90 3.51
CA GLU A 41 -18.55 -13.46 3.62
C GLU A 41 -17.26 -13.14 4.35
N ARG A 42 -16.22 -12.73 3.61
CA ARG A 42 -15.01 -12.17 4.20
C ARG A 42 -14.80 -10.79 3.65
N TYR A 43 -14.50 -9.84 4.52
CA TYR A 43 -14.32 -8.46 4.15
C TYR A 43 -13.02 -7.90 4.70
N TRP A 44 -12.41 -7.01 3.92
CA TRP A 44 -11.41 -6.08 4.42
C TRP A 44 -12.13 -4.85 4.97
N CYS A 45 -11.70 -4.41 6.14
CA CYS A 45 -12.19 -3.22 6.80
C CYS A 45 -11.05 -2.21 6.88
N SER A 46 -11.20 -1.06 6.24
CA SER A 46 -10.26 0.06 6.40
C SER A 46 -10.34 0.64 7.82
N PRO A 47 -9.30 1.31 8.32
CA PRO A 47 -9.35 2.04 9.59
C PRO A 47 -10.51 3.04 9.69
N GLY A 48 -10.94 3.63 8.56
CA GLY A 48 -12.09 4.54 8.48
C GLY A 48 -13.47 3.85 8.42
N GLY A 49 -13.54 2.53 8.63
CA GLY A 49 -14.81 1.78 8.71
C GLY A 49 -15.46 1.42 7.36
N LYS A 50 -14.77 1.60 6.23
CA LYS A 50 -15.23 1.10 4.92
C LYS A 50 -14.97 -0.40 4.76
N TYR A 51 -15.92 -1.10 4.13
CA TYR A 51 -15.86 -2.54 3.88
C TYR A 51 -15.58 -2.83 2.40
N TYR A 52 -14.71 -3.81 2.13
CA TYR A 52 -14.28 -4.23 0.81
C TYR A 52 -14.37 -5.75 0.73
N ASP A 53 -14.82 -6.30 -0.40
CA ASP A 53 -14.93 -7.75 -0.52
C ASP A 53 -13.57 -8.43 -0.58
N TRP A 54 -13.52 -9.66 -0.06
CA TRP A 54 -12.35 -10.52 -0.18
C TRP A 54 -12.22 -11.13 -1.58
N TRP A 55 -13.34 -11.29 -2.27
CA TRP A 55 -13.45 -11.92 -3.57
C TRP A 55 -13.63 -10.88 -4.68
N ASP A 56 -12.96 -11.07 -5.82
CA ASP A 56 -13.33 -10.42 -7.08
C ASP A 56 -14.65 -11.02 -7.64
N ASP A 57 -15.61 -11.37 -6.77
CA ASP A 57 -16.89 -11.93 -7.18
C ASP A 57 -17.89 -10.78 -7.39
N PRO A 58 -18.21 -10.42 -8.65
CA PRO A 58 -19.16 -9.36 -8.96
C PRO A 58 -20.59 -9.69 -8.50
N HIS A 59 -20.85 -10.92 -8.04
CA HIS A 59 -22.14 -11.37 -7.54
C HIS A 59 -22.23 -11.41 -6.02
N ALA A 60 -21.17 -11.04 -5.29
CA ALA A 60 -21.23 -10.91 -3.84
C ALA A 60 -22.25 -9.82 -3.48
N ARG A 61 -23.44 -10.26 -3.04
CA ARG A 61 -24.52 -9.39 -2.60
C ARG A 61 -24.23 -8.96 -1.17
N SER A 62 -23.43 -7.90 -1.00
CA SER A 62 -23.41 -7.21 0.28
C SER A 62 -24.80 -6.60 0.56
N ARG A 63 -25.28 -6.75 1.79
CA ARG A 63 -26.53 -6.14 2.29
C ARG A 63 -26.50 -4.60 2.27
N THR A 64 -25.34 -3.98 2.05
CA THR A 64 -25.11 -2.53 2.16
C THR A 64 -24.72 -1.86 0.84
N GLY A 65 -24.73 -2.58 -0.28
CA GLY A 65 -24.36 -2.06 -1.61
C GLY A 65 -23.48 -3.03 -2.39
N PRO A 66 -23.08 -2.72 -3.64
CA PRO A 66 -22.07 -3.52 -4.32
C PRO A 66 -20.77 -3.44 -3.50
N PRO A 67 -20.18 -4.57 -3.14
CA PRO A 67 -18.97 -4.56 -2.35
C PRO A 67 -17.83 -3.99 -3.18
N LEU A 68 -17.04 -3.10 -2.57
CA LEU A 68 -15.90 -2.50 -3.23
C LEU A 68 -14.85 -3.59 -3.45
N LYS A 69 -14.21 -3.55 -4.62
CA LYS A 69 -13.13 -4.47 -4.97
C LYS A 69 -12.05 -4.45 -3.87
N ARG A 70 -11.50 -5.61 -3.54
CA ARG A 70 -10.37 -5.72 -2.62
C ARG A 70 -9.24 -4.77 -3.03
N PRO A 71 -8.71 -3.94 -2.11
CA PRO A 71 -7.54 -3.13 -2.42
C PRO A 71 -6.32 -4.00 -2.71
N ASP A 72 -5.49 -3.51 -3.62
CA ASP A 72 -4.25 -4.15 -4.02
C ASP A 72 -3.09 -3.14 -4.10
N PRO A 73 -2.70 -2.56 -2.96
CA PRO A 73 -1.81 -1.41 -2.90
C PRO A 73 -0.41 -1.66 -3.46
N THR A 74 0.03 -2.91 -3.62
CA THR A 74 1.33 -3.20 -4.25
C THR A 74 1.26 -3.26 -5.78
N ARG A 75 0.05 -3.33 -6.36
CA ARG A 75 -0.17 -3.43 -7.82
C ARG A 75 -1.09 -2.33 -8.38
N SER A 76 -1.69 -1.52 -7.53
CA SER A 76 -2.58 -0.41 -7.88
C SER A 76 -2.11 0.86 -7.17
N LEU A 77 -1.72 1.88 -7.95
CA LEU A 77 -1.27 3.15 -7.40
C LEU A 77 -2.38 3.86 -6.63
N ASP A 78 -3.61 3.82 -7.15
CA ASP A 78 -4.77 4.42 -6.49
C ASP A 78 -4.99 3.79 -5.11
N ASP A 79 -4.89 2.47 -4.99
CA ASP A 79 -5.02 1.78 -3.70
C ASP A 79 -3.83 2.12 -2.78
N ALA A 80 -2.62 2.20 -3.31
CA ALA A 80 -1.42 2.54 -2.54
C ALA A 80 -1.51 3.94 -1.92
N LEU A 81 -2.01 4.92 -2.68
CA LEU A 81 -2.16 6.30 -2.22
C LEU A 81 -3.19 6.44 -1.11
N THR A 82 -4.18 5.54 -1.00
CA THR A 82 -5.13 5.54 0.14
C THR A 82 -4.49 5.17 1.48
N LEU A 83 -3.27 4.63 1.48
CA LEU A 83 -2.56 4.24 2.70
C LEU A 83 -1.75 5.39 3.30
N VAL A 84 -1.48 6.41 2.49
CA VAL A 84 -0.65 7.55 2.83
C VAL A 84 -1.51 8.63 3.49
N PRO A 85 -1.07 9.30 4.58
CA PRO A 85 -1.87 10.34 5.24
C PRO A 85 -2.21 11.51 4.29
N GLU A 86 -3.50 11.85 4.18
CA GLU A 86 -4.00 12.88 3.25
C GLU A 86 -3.62 14.32 3.62
N GLU A 87 -3.32 14.58 4.90
CA GLU A 87 -2.98 15.93 5.40
C GLU A 87 -1.50 16.31 5.22
N GLU A 88 -0.72 15.44 4.59
CA GLU A 88 0.72 15.61 4.43
C GLU A 88 1.09 15.86 2.95
N ASP A 89 2.11 16.69 2.72
CA ASP A 89 2.60 16.97 1.38
C ASP A 89 3.48 15.82 0.88
N TRP A 90 2.95 14.99 -0.02
CA TRP A 90 3.68 13.87 -0.62
C TRP A 90 4.10 14.16 -2.06
N ARG A 91 5.32 13.74 -2.41
CA ARG A 91 5.85 13.88 -3.78
C ARG A 91 6.42 12.57 -4.28
N LEU A 92 5.97 12.17 -5.46
CA LEU A 92 6.47 10.99 -6.15
C LEU A 92 7.56 11.41 -7.14
N HIS A 93 8.77 10.95 -6.88
CA HIS A 93 9.93 11.12 -7.74
C HIS A 93 10.22 9.82 -8.48
N GLN A 94 10.59 9.94 -9.74
CA GLN A 94 11.12 8.82 -10.52
C GLN A 94 12.59 9.11 -10.83
N ILE A 95 13.47 8.24 -10.37
CA ILE A 95 14.91 8.29 -10.67
C ILE A 95 15.17 7.21 -11.71
N ARG A 96 15.67 7.64 -12.87
CA ARG A 96 16.00 6.76 -13.99
C ARG A 96 17.49 6.77 -14.30
N GLU A 97 18.04 5.60 -14.51
CA GLU A 97 19.24 5.33 -15.30
C GLU A 97 19.01 4.01 -16.05
N ARG A 98 19.42 3.86 -17.29
CA ARG A 98 19.45 2.66 -18.18
C ARG A 98 19.88 3.19 -19.55
N TRP A 99 20.45 2.48 -20.54
CA TRP A 99 20.80 1.09 -20.90
C TRP A 99 22.30 0.73 -20.74
N ASP A 100 22.89 1.13 -19.65
CA ASP A 100 24.22 1.74 -19.73
C ASP A 100 24.79 1.99 -18.32
N GLY A 101 24.05 1.62 -17.28
CA GLY A 101 24.34 1.90 -15.86
C GLY A 101 23.08 1.90 -14.97
N SER A 102 22.09 1.06 -15.25
CA SER A 102 20.67 1.34 -14.91
C SER A 102 20.18 1.40 -13.45
N TRP A 103 19.16 2.25 -13.18
CA TRP A 103 18.14 2.18 -12.12
C TRP A 103 16.77 2.76 -12.55
N ASP A 104 15.64 2.07 -12.44
CA ASP A 104 14.30 2.70 -12.45
C ASP A 104 13.78 2.57 -11.01
N VAL A 105 13.93 3.63 -10.22
CA VAL A 105 13.53 3.65 -8.80
C VAL A 105 12.50 4.74 -8.58
N PHE A 106 11.47 4.41 -7.83
CA PHE A 106 10.45 5.37 -7.41
C PHE A 106 10.64 5.71 -5.95
N LEU A 107 10.54 7.00 -5.65
CA LEU A 107 10.61 7.53 -4.30
C LEU A 107 9.33 8.30 -3.99
N LEU A 108 8.61 7.90 -2.96
CA LEU A 108 7.56 8.74 -2.39
C LEU A 108 8.11 9.42 -1.12
N CYS A 109 8.17 10.74 -1.15
CA CYS A 109 8.80 11.57 -0.12
C CYS A 109 7.78 12.48 0.55
N ARG A 110 7.85 12.59 1.88
CA ARG A 110 7.05 13.53 2.66
C ARG A 110 7.76 14.87 2.83
N GLY A 111 7.03 15.98 2.68
CA GLY A 111 7.43 17.34 3.06
C GLY A 111 8.58 17.96 2.24
N ALA A 112 9.19 17.22 1.32
CA ALA A 112 10.44 17.64 0.69
C ALA A 112 10.31 17.91 -0.80
N ARG A 113 11.01 18.96 -1.26
CA ARG A 113 11.14 19.26 -2.71
C ARG A 113 12.22 18.40 -3.38
N HIS A 114 13.19 17.93 -2.60
CA HIS A 114 14.26 17.05 -3.02
C HIS A 114 14.27 15.79 -2.14
N PRO A 115 14.51 14.58 -2.67
CA PRO A 115 14.49 13.35 -1.87
C PRO A 115 15.40 13.37 -0.64
N ASP A 116 16.59 13.98 -0.76
CA ASP A 116 17.57 14.07 0.33
C ASP A 116 17.11 14.92 1.52
N ASP A 117 16.08 15.75 1.35
CA ASP A 117 15.52 16.60 2.40
C ASP A 117 14.29 15.95 3.09
N ALA A 118 13.89 14.75 2.67
CA ALA A 118 12.68 14.08 3.16
C ALA A 118 12.90 13.43 4.53
N ASP A 119 11.97 13.66 5.44
CA ASP A 119 11.92 12.99 6.74
C ASP A 119 11.42 11.54 6.64
N VAL A 120 10.56 11.27 5.64
CA VAL A 120 10.10 9.93 5.28
C VAL A 120 10.26 9.70 3.78
N GLN A 121 10.88 8.57 3.42
CA GLN A 121 11.12 8.17 2.04
C GLN A 121 10.85 6.67 1.82
N GLY A 122 9.89 6.37 0.94
CA GLY A 122 9.66 5.01 0.44
C GLY A 122 10.37 4.76 -0.88
N ASN A 123 11.23 3.75 -0.94
CA ASN A 123 12.01 3.40 -2.14
C ASN A 123 11.53 2.07 -2.70
N GLY A 124 10.99 2.05 -3.91
CA GLY A 124 10.48 0.83 -4.54
C GLY A 124 10.81 0.72 -6.02
N ALA A 125 10.82 -0.53 -6.51
CA ALA A 125 10.97 -0.85 -7.93
C ALA A 125 9.77 -0.37 -8.78
N THR A 126 8.61 -0.15 -8.15
CA THR A 126 7.42 0.44 -8.77
C THR A 126 6.87 1.56 -7.90
N ARG A 127 5.99 2.40 -8.48
CA ARG A 127 5.34 3.53 -7.78
C ARG A 127 4.49 3.05 -6.60
N GLU A 128 3.84 1.92 -6.80
CA GLU A 128 2.96 1.25 -5.85
C GLU A 128 3.75 0.76 -4.63
N LEU A 129 4.88 0.07 -4.88
CA LEU A 129 5.79 -0.37 -3.83
C LEU A 129 6.40 0.81 -3.07
N ALA A 130 6.86 1.85 -3.77
CA ALA A 130 7.41 3.06 -3.14
C ALA A 130 6.38 3.73 -2.22
N SER A 131 5.11 3.80 -2.65
CA SER A 131 4.01 4.38 -1.87
C SER A 131 3.69 3.53 -0.64
N CYS A 132 3.65 2.20 -0.77
CA CYS A 132 3.48 1.29 0.38
C CYS A 132 4.59 1.47 1.41
N ILE A 133 5.85 1.52 0.98
CA ILE A 133 7.00 1.65 1.89
C ILE A 133 6.96 3.01 2.61
N ALA A 134 6.63 4.07 1.89
CA ALA A 134 6.49 5.40 2.48
C ALA A 134 5.39 5.44 3.56
N ALA A 135 4.23 4.84 3.28
CA ALA A 135 3.13 4.74 4.26
C ALA A 135 3.56 3.97 5.53
N LEU A 136 4.30 2.87 5.38
CA LEU A 136 4.79 2.08 6.51
C LEU A 136 5.85 2.83 7.33
N LYS A 137 6.79 3.52 6.67
CA LYS A 137 7.82 4.33 7.35
C LYS A 137 7.21 5.53 8.07
N ALA A 138 6.20 6.18 7.49
CA ALA A 138 5.48 7.27 8.16
C ALA A 138 4.83 6.79 9.47
N ARG A 139 4.28 5.57 9.48
CA ARG A 139 3.69 4.95 10.68
C ARG A 139 4.74 4.55 11.71
N GLU A 140 5.92 4.09 11.30
CA GLU A 140 7.03 3.79 12.23
C GLU A 140 7.55 5.06 12.93
N ALA A 141 7.45 6.21 12.28
CA ALA A 141 7.92 7.49 12.80
C ALA A 141 6.89 8.25 13.67
N ALA A 142 5.62 7.82 13.69
CA ALA A 142 4.52 8.42 14.45
C ALA A 142 4.44 7.87 15.89
#